data_AF-A0A2V7ITB5-F1
#
_entry.id   AF-A0A2V7ITB5-F1
#
_cell.length_a   1.000
_cell.length_b   1.000
_cell.length_c   1.000
_cell.angle_alpha   90.00
_cell.angle_beta   90.00
_cell.angle_gamma   90.00
#
_symmetry.space_group_name_H-M   'P 1'
#
loop_
_entity.id
_entity.type
_entity.pdbx_description
1 polymer ?
#
loop_
_entity_poly.entity_id
_entity_poly.type
_entity_poly.pdbx_seq_one_letter_code
_entity_poly.pdbx_strand_id
1 'polypeptide(L)'
;MWSSVRVLDRGRERCGIVTIDVRGHDAADLKLRLRERGINTSSSDRDDGVLDMDEKRATTVLRFSPHYYNTTDELAAAVEVLGELIRR
;
A
#
# COMPACT_ATOMS: atom_id res chain seq x y z
N MET A 1 5.10 -13.92 -6.81
CA MET A 1 5.08 -13.30 -5.46
C MET A 1 4.36 -11.96 -5.50
N TRP A 2 4.79 -11.00 -6.31
CA TRP A 2 4.09 -9.71 -6.50
C TRP A 2 2.80 -9.77 -7.33
N SER A 3 2.42 -10.94 -7.82
CA SER A 3 1.20 -11.16 -8.61
C SER A 3 -0.10 -10.89 -7.83
N SER A 4 -0.05 -10.85 -6.49
CA SER A 4 -1.15 -10.44 -5.64
C SER A 4 -1.23 -8.93 -5.42
N VAL A 5 -0.17 -8.17 -5.73
CA VAL A 5 -0.10 -6.72 -5.50
C VAL A 5 -0.44 -5.96 -6.78
N ARG A 6 -1.42 -5.05 -6.69
CA ARG A 6 -1.77 -4.13 -7.77
C ARG A 6 -1.48 -2.71 -7.34
N VAL A 7 -0.67 -2.00 -8.12
CA VAL A 7 -0.51 -0.56 -7.98
C VAL A 7 -1.73 0.12 -8.61
N LEU A 8 -2.38 1.02 -7.86
CA LEU A 8 -3.62 1.66 -8.26
C LEU A 8 -3.45 3.13 -8.64
N ASP A 9 -2.22 3.65 -8.61
CA ASP A 9 -1.92 5.00 -9.10
C ASP A 9 -2.10 5.08 -10.63
N ARG A 10 -3.06 5.90 -11.05
CA ARG A 10 -3.43 6.17 -12.45
C ARG A 10 -3.06 7.60 -12.88
N GLY A 11 -2.34 8.35 -12.05
CA GLY A 11 -1.93 9.72 -12.36
C GLY A 11 -1.07 9.77 -13.64
N ARG A 12 -1.32 10.79 -14.49
CA ARG A 12 -0.50 11.04 -15.68
C ARG A 12 0.96 11.33 -15.31
N GLU A 13 1.15 12.07 -14.22
CA GLU A 13 2.44 12.33 -13.59
C GLU A 13 2.42 11.67 -12.21
N ARG A 14 3.34 10.74 -11.98
CA ARG A 14 3.44 10.00 -10.71
C ARG A 14 4.31 10.78 -9.72
N CYS A 15 3.90 10.83 -8.47
CA CYS A 15 4.64 11.46 -7.38
C CYS A 15 5.03 10.42 -6.31
N GLY A 16 5.56 10.88 -5.17
CA GLY A 16 5.93 10.03 -4.03
C GLY A 16 4.74 9.46 -3.25
N ILE A 17 3.64 9.11 -3.91
CA ILE A 17 2.46 8.48 -3.30
C ILE A 17 2.16 7.20 -4.08
N VAL A 18 2.15 6.07 -3.39
CA VAL A 18 1.92 4.75 -3.99
C VAL A 18 0.77 4.08 -3.24
N THR A 19 -0.37 3.96 -3.92
CA THR A 19 -1.53 3.22 -3.41
C THR A 19 -1.57 1.84 -4.05
N ILE A 20 -1.72 0.81 -3.22
CA ILE A 20 -1.80 -0.59 -3.65
C ILE A 20 -3.03 -1.28 -3.10
N ASP A 21 -3.52 -2.25 -3.86
CA ASP A 21 -4.41 -3.32 -3.40
C ASP A 21 -3.61 -4.61 -3.33
N VAL A 22 -3.76 -5.38 -2.25
CA VAL A 22 -3.09 -6.66 -2.05
C VAL A 22 -4.14 -7.75 -1.96
N ARG A 23 -4.28 -8.53 -3.03
CA ARG A 23 -5.28 -9.61 -3.10
C ARG A 23 -5.11 -10.59 -1.94
N GLY A 24 -6.20 -10.81 -1.22
CA GLY A 24 -6.26 -11.75 -0.09
C GLY A 24 -5.83 -11.15 1.24
N HIS A 25 -5.47 -9.86 1.29
CA HIS A 25 -5.08 -9.17 2.51
C HIS A 25 -5.92 -7.91 2.71
N ASP A 26 -6.35 -7.68 3.93
CA ASP A 26 -7.01 -6.43 4.32
C ASP A 26 -5.97 -5.33 4.54
N ALA A 27 -6.20 -4.13 3.99
CA ALA A 27 -5.21 -3.05 4.09
C ALA A 27 -5.06 -2.48 5.51
N ALA A 28 -6.11 -2.50 6.33
CA ALA A 28 -6.03 -2.04 7.71
C ALA A 28 -5.21 -3.01 8.57
N ASP A 29 -5.37 -4.32 8.38
CA ASP A 29 -4.51 -5.35 8.99
C ASP A 29 -3.04 -5.19 8.56
N LEU A 30 -2.78 -5.07 7.26
CA LEU A 30 -1.41 -4.87 6.76
C LEU A 30 -0.76 -3.60 7.31
N LYS A 31 -1.51 -2.50 7.41
CA LYS A 31 -1.03 -1.25 8.04
C LYS A 31 -0.59 -1.49 9.48
N LEU A 32 -1.38 -2.23 10.28
CA LEU A 32 -1.03 -2.54 11.67
C LEU A 32 0.23 -3.39 11.75
N ARG A 33 0.32 -4.45 10.92
CA ARG A 33 1.49 -5.35 10.88
C ARG A 33 2.76 -4.65 10.40
N LEU A 34 2.65 -3.72 9.45
CA LEU A 34 3.77 -2.87 9.03
C LEU A 34 4.20 -1.91 10.15
N ARG A 35 3.25 -1.34 10.88
CA ARG A 35 3.53 -0.45 12.02
C ARG A 35 4.31 -1.17 13.13
N GLU A 36 4.00 -2.43 13.41
CA GLU A 36 4.77 -3.28 14.35
C GLU A 36 6.23 -3.47 13.91
N ARG A 37 6.52 -3.31 12.63
CA ARG A 37 7.86 -3.38 12.03
C ARG A 37 8.51 -2.00 11.86
N GLY A 38 7.90 -0.95 12.43
CA GLY A 38 8.41 0.42 12.36
C GLY A 38 8.09 1.15 11.04
N ILE A 39 7.23 0.59 10.18
CA ILE A 39 6.90 1.17 8.88
C ILE A 39 5.54 1.86 8.96
N ASN A 40 5.52 3.18 8.80
CA ASN A 40 4.29 3.95 8.83
C ASN A 40 3.61 3.99 7.45
N THR A 41 2.34 3.62 7.39
CA THR A 41 1.50 3.66 6.20
C THR A 41 0.09 4.11 6.57
N SER A 42 -0.73 4.37 5.56
CA SER A 42 -2.15 4.64 5.73
C SER A 42 -2.98 3.60 4.97
N SER A 43 -4.18 3.33 5.46
CA SER A 43 -5.16 2.46 4.82
C SER A 43 -6.47 3.20 4.67
N SER A 44 -7.22 2.88 3.63
CA SER A 44 -8.59 3.35 3.40
C SER A 44 -9.44 2.19 2.91
N ASP A 45 -10.73 2.27 3.14
CA ASP A 45 -11.70 1.31 2.63
C ASP A 45 -12.64 1.95 1.59
N ARG A 46 -13.57 1.15 1.07
CA ARG A 46 -14.52 1.60 0.05
C ARG A 46 -15.43 2.72 0.55
N ASP A 47 -15.72 2.79 1.84
CA ASP A 47 -16.66 3.77 2.39
C ASP A 47 -16.04 5.18 2.42
N ASP A 48 -14.70 5.29 2.45
CA ASP A 48 -13.96 6.54 2.30
C ASP A 48 -14.04 7.14 0.88
N GLY A 49 -14.39 6.35 -0.14
CA GLY A 49 -14.19 6.74 -1.54
C GLY A 49 -14.85 5.82 -2.56
N VAL A 50 -16.18 5.63 -2.43
CA VAL A 50 -16.95 4.64 -3.20
C VAL A 50 -16.67 4.66 -4.72
N LEU A 51 -16.74 5.84 -5.36
CA LEU A 51 -16.59 5.95 -6.82
C LEU A 51 -15.17 5.55 -7.28
N ASP A 52 -14.14 6.05 -6.61
CA ASP A 52 -12.74 5.77 -6.94
C ASP A 52 -12.40 4.29 -6.69
N MET A 53 -12.86 3.74 -5.58
CA MET A 53 -12.64 2.36 -5.17
C MET A 53 -13.37 1.36 -6.08
N ASP A 54 -14.59 1.67 -6.50
CA ASP A 54 -15.33 0.88 -7.49
C ASP A 54 -14.64 0.88 -8.86
N GLU A 55 -14.18 2.04 -9.33
CA GLU A 55 -13.44 2.15 -10.61
C GLU A 55 -12.10 1.40 -10.57
N LYS A 56 -11.45 1.37 -9.40
CA LYS A 56 -10.23 0.60 -9.13
C LYS A 56 -10.47 -0.88 -8.84
N ARG A 57 -11.74 -1.26 -8.62
CA ARG A 57 -12.17 -2.59 -8.17
C ARG A 57 -11.40 -3.01 -6.92
N ALA A 58 -11.34 -2.13 -5.93
CA ALA A 58 -10.65 -2.34 -4.65
C ALA A 58 -11.65 -2.11 -3.51
N THR A 59 -11.64 -2.98 -2.50
CA THR A 59 -12.48 -2.81 -1.30
C THR A 59 -11.70 -2.16 -0.15
N THR A 60 -10.39 -2.39 -0.10
CA THR A 60 -9.45 -1.69 0.78
C THR A 60 -8.16 -1.39 0.03
N VAL A 61 -7.43 -0.37 0.45
CA VAL A 61 -6.15 0.02 -0.15
C VAL A 61 -5.13 0.41 0.91
N LEU A 62 -3.87 0.08 0.66
CA LEU A 62 -2.73 0.49 1.46
C LEU A 62 -1.96 1.57 0.70
N ARG A 63 -1.62 2.67 1.37
CA ARG A 63 -0.90 3.80 0.79
C ARG A 63 0.43 4.03 1.49
N PHE A 64 1.48 4.02 0.69
CA PHE A 64 2.81 4.52 1.03
C PHE A 64 2.95 5.95 0.50
N SER A 65 3.52 6.84 1.30
CA SER A 65 3.71 8.25 0.93
C SER A 65 5.07 8.75 1.41
N PRO A 66 6.18 8.23 0.83
CA PRO A 66 7.51 8.71 1.17
C PRO A 66 7.68 10.20 0.87
N HIS A 67 8.54 10.83 1.64
CA HIS A 67 8.88 12.25 1.52
C HIS A 67 10.35 12.44 1.15
N TYR A 68 10.78 13.68 0.91
CA TYR A 68 12.18 13.98 0.52
C TYR A 68 13.24 13.54 1.55
N TYR A 69 12.83 13.28 2.80
CA TYR A 69 13.72 12.80 3.85
C TYR A 69 13.85 11.27 3.86
N ASN A 70 12.98 10.53 3.14
CA ASN A 70 13.08 9.08 3.10
C ASN A 70 14.23 8.63 2.20
N THR A 71 14.87 7.53 2.60
CA THR A 71 16.01 6.97 1.84
C THR A 71 15.59 5.79 0.99
N THR A 72 16.39 5.45 -0.02
CA THR A 72 16.19 4.23 -0.82
C THR A 72 16.27 2.96 0.03
N ASP A 73 17.05 2.98 1.11
CA ASP A 73 17.19 1.84 2.01
C ASP A 73 15.92 1.63 2.85
N GLU A 74 15.27 2.71 3.29
CA GLU A 74 13.97 2.64 3.95
C GLU A 74 12.90 2.10 2.99
N LEU A 75 12.91 2.53 1.73
CA LEU A 75 11.99 2.01 0.71
C LEU A 75 12.22 0.51 0.47
N ALA A 76 13.47 0.08 0.34
CA ALA A 76 13.83 -1.32 0.15
C ALA A 76 13.40 -2.17 1.36
N ALA A 77 13.65 -1.68 2.59
CA ALA A 77 13.21 -2.35 3.81
C ALA A 77 11.68 -2.47 3.88
N ALA A 78 10.94 -1.41 3.51
CA ALA A 78 9.48 -1.44 3.47
C ALA A 78 8.92 -2.46 2.47
N VAL A 79 9.53 -2.55 1.29
CA VAL A 79 9.15 -3.54 0.26
C VAL A 79 9.46 -4.96 0.73
N GLU A 80 10.61 -5.22 1.34
CA GLU A 80 10.94 -6.57 1.83
C GLU A 80 9.97 -7.02 2.93
N VAL A 81 9.72 -6.16 3.92
CA VAL A 81 8.77 -6.47 5.01
C VAL A 81 7.37 -6.69 4.47
N LEU A 82 6.88 -5.85 3.54
CA LEU A 82 5.59 -6.10 2.89
C LEU A 82 5.60 -7.47 2.19
N GLY A 83 6.67 -7.81 1.48
CA GLY A 83 6.86 -9.12 0.85
C GLY A 83 6.78 -10.28 1.84
N GLU A 84 7.40 -10.17 3.01
CA GLU A 84 7.30 -11.15 4.10
C GLU A 84 5.87 -11.31 4.61
N LEU A 85 5.15 -10.21 4.80
CA LEU A 85 3.81 -10.22 5.38
C LEU A 85 2.78 -10.85 4.45
N ILE A 86 2.93 -10.70 3.13
CA ILE A 86 1.98 -11.20 2.12
C ILE A 86 2.28 -12.62 1.62
N ARG A 87 3.47 -13.15 1.94
CA ARG A 87 3.87 -14.55 1.65
C ARG A 87 3.26 -15.57 2.62
N ARG A 88 2.91 -15.13 3.82
CA ARG A 88 2.25 -15.95 4.85
C ARG A 88 0.76 -16.03 4.55
#